data_AF-A0A1G8A713-F1
#
_entry.id   AF-A0A1G8A713-F1
#
_cell.length_a   1.000
_cell.length_b   1.000
_cell.length_c   1.000
_cell.angle_alpha   90.00
_cell.angle_beta   90.00
_cell.angle_gamma   90.00
#
_symmetry.space_group_name_H-M   'P 1'
#
loop_
_entity.id
_entity.type
_entity.pdbx_description
1 polymer ?
#
loop_
_entity_poly.entity_id
_entity_poly.type
_entity_poly.pdbx_seq_one_letter_code
_entity_poly.pdbx_strand_id
1 'polypeptide(L)'
;MGIVYCGPYADLIDSYDHEGYADRKLPGGKVGYVARCSCGWTGSTLFEPSEDGREAAGDEWDREHLQPLISEAKRAWHRWADRTGGALQNVANLVRDRQFGHASRVLGRLITELETRQRVVEGLADGRDE
;
A
#
# COMPACT_ATOMS: atom_id res chain seq x y z
N MET A 1 5.46 -18.76 -4.18
CA MET A 1 6.25 -17.52 -4.13
C MET A 1 5.30 -16.42 -4.52
N GLY A 2 5.02 -15.48 -3.61
CA GLY A 2 4.15 -14.35 -3.89
C GLY A 2 4.89 -13.22 -4.60
N ILE A 3 4.12 -12.18 -4.92
CA ILE A 3 4.53 -10.99 -5.65
C ILE A 3 4.40 -9.83 -4.66
N VAL A 4 5.49 -9.10 -4.44
CA VAL A 4 5.53 -7.91 -3.59
C VAL A 4 5.84 -6.71 -4.48
N TYR A 5 5.06 -5.64 -4.31
CA TYR A 5 5.31 -4.39 -5.01
C TYR A 5 6.47 -3.64 -4.36
N CYS A 6 7.53 -3.38 -5.14
CA CYS A 6 8.73 -2.68 -4.68
C CYS A 6 8.89 -1.28 -5.27
N GLY A 7 7.84 -0.72 -5.87
CA GLY A 7 7.88 0.61 -6.48
C GLY A 7 7.79 1.76 -5.47
N PRO A 8 7.78 3.03 -5.93
CA PRO A 8 7.92 4.21 -5.09
C PRO A 8 6.81 4.37 -4.04
N TYR A 9 5.64 3.77 -4.26
CA TYR A 9 4.52 3.82 -3.32
C TYR A 9 4.52 2.68 -2.29
N ALA A 10 5.52 1.79 -2.29
CA ALA A 10 5.55 0.57 -1.50
C ALA A 10 5.36 0.81 0.01
N ASP A 11 5.99 1.85 0.57
CA ASP A 11 5.81 2.22 1.98
C ASP A 11 4.42 2.81 2.26
N LEU A 12 3.79 3.47 1.29
CA LEU A 12 2.49 4.12 1.47
C LEU A 12 1.31 3.15 1.40
N ILE A 13 1.47 2.06 0.65
CA ILE A 13 0.46 1.01 0.54
C ILE A 13 0.76 -0.16 1.47
N ASP A 14 1.80 -0.09 2.30
CA ASP A 14 2.28 -1.21 3.13
C ASP A 14 2.45 -2.50 2.31
N SER A 15 3.29 -2.42 1.27
CA SER A 15 3.44 -3.50 0.27
C SER A 15 3.72 -4.89 0.85
N TYR A 16 4.34 -4.98 2.04
CA TYR A 16 4.59 -6.24 2.74
C TYR A 16 3.30 -6.88 3.29
N ASP A 17 2.33 -6.06 3.68
CA ASP A 17 0.97 -6.49 4.06
C ASP A 17 0.07 -6.73 2.83
N HIS A 18 0.61 -6.53 1.63
CA HIS A 18 -0.09 -6.75 0.37
C HIS A 18 0.61 -7.72 -0.59
N GLU A 19 1.30 -8.75 -0.09
CA GLU A 19 1.86 -9.82 -0.94
C GLU A 19 0.75 -10.57 -1.70
N GLY A 20 0.82 -10.55 -3.04
CA GLY A 20 -0.08 -11.27 -3.93
C GLY A 20 0.37 -12.70 -4.22
N TYR A 21 -0.54 -13.66 -4.30
CA TYR A 21 -0.19 -15.04 -4.65
C TYR A 21 -1.36 -15.77 -5.32
N ALA A 22 -1.01 -16.71 -6.20
CA ALA A 22 -1.95 -17.64 -6.79
C ALA A 22 -2.20 -18.81 -5.84
N ASP A 23 -3.39 -18.85 -5.23
CA ASP A 23 -3.81 -19.93 -4.33
C ASP A 23 -4.48 -21.06 -5.12
N ARG A 24 -4.25 -22.32 -4.72
CA ARG A 24 -4.87 -23.47 -5.37
C ARG A 24 -6.25 -23.71 -4.77
N LYS A 25 -7.29 -23.64 -5.61
CA LYS A 25 -8.67 -23.92 -5.20
C LYS A 25 -9.15 -25.21 -5.84
N LEU A 26 -9.93 -25.98 -5.07
CA LEU A 26 -10.59 -27.22 -5.50
C LEU A 26 -12.13 -27.09 -5.38
N PRO A 27 -12.79 -26.19 -6.12
CA PRO A 27 -14.25 -26.15 -6.10
C PRO A 27 -14.82 -27.29 -6.96
N GLY A 28 -15.59 -28.19 -6.35
CA GLY A 28 -16.33 -29.25 -7.08
C GLY A 28 -15.45 -30.28 -7.80
N GLY A 29 -14.19 -30.44 -7.40
CA GLY A 29 -13.28 -31.47 -7.94
C GLY A 29 -12.39 -31.03 -9.11
N LYS A 30 -12.48 -29.79 -9.59
CA LYS A 30 -11.49 -29.23 -10.54
C LYS A 30 -10.43 -28.45 -9.79
N VAL A 31 -9.15 -28.74 -10.05
CA VAL A 31 -8.00 -27.96 -9.58
C VAL A 31 -7.93 -26.69 -10.41
N GLY A 32 -7.74 -25.53 -9.79
CA GLY A 32 -7.47 -24.26 -10.48
C GLY A 32 -6.76 -23.26 -9.56
N TYR A 33 -6.41 -22.11 -10.11
CA TYR A 33 -5.77 -21.01 -9.38
C TYR A 33 -6.73 -19.85 -9.16
N VAL A 34 -6.65 -19.20 -8.00
CA VAL A 34 -7.35 -17.94 -7.71
C VAL A 34 -6.37 -16.93 -7.15
N ALA A 35 -6.51 -15.67 -7.53
CA ALA A 35 -5.69 -14.59 -7.00
C ALA A 35 -6.01 -14.37 -5.51
N ARG A 36 -4.99 -14.19 -4.67
CA ARG A 36 -5.14 -13.82 -3.25
C ARG A 36 -4.09 -12.83 -2.82
N CYS A 37 -4.37 -12.13 -1.73
CA CYS A 37 -3.43 -11.22 -1.08
C CYS A 37 -3.33 -11.51 0.41
N SER A 38 -2.19 -11.26 1.03
CA SER A 38 -1.98 -11.41 2.48
C SER A 38 -2.95 -10.57 3.32
N CYS A 39 -3.43 -9.43 2.79
CA CYS A 39 -4.46 -8.60 3.41
C CYS A 39 -5.88 -9.23 3.40
N GLY A 40 -6.04 -10.44 2.85
CA GLY A 40 -7.31 -11.17 2.78
C GLY A 40 -8.11 -10.96 1.50
N TRP A 41 -7.68 -10.07 0.59
CA TRP A 41 -8.31 -9.90 -0.72
C TRP A 41 -8.26 -11.21 -1.52
N THR A 42 -9.31 -11.47 -2.31
CA THR A 42 -9.44 -12.66 -3.15
C THR A 42 -10.03 -12.27 -4.49
N GLY A 43 -9.39 -12.71 -5.57
CA GLY A 43 -9.84 -12.53 -6.94
C GLY A 43 -11.15 -13.24 -7.21
N SER A 44 -11.83 -12.79 -8.26
CA SER A 44 -13.14 -13.30 -8.64
C SER A 44 -13.08 -14.50 -9.57
N THR A 45 -11.93 -14.68 -10.25
CA THR A 45 -11.77 -15.64 -11.33
C THR A 45 -11.06 -16.91 -10.86
N LEU A 46 -11.59 -18.07 -11.25
CA LEU A 46 -10.88 -19.34 -11.13
C LEU A 46 -10.21 -19.66 -12.47
N PHE A 47 -8.89 -19.62 -12.48
CA PHE A 47 -8.06 -19.93 -13.64
C PHE A 47 -7.72 -21.42 -13.69
N GLU A 48 -7.37 -21.89 -14.89
CA GLU A 48 -6.99 -23.28 -15.14
C GLU A 48 -5.75 -23.70 -14.33
N PRO A 49 -5.58 -25.00 -14.02
CA PRO A 49 -4.42 -25.50 -13.26
C PRO A 49 -3.16 -25.62 -14.14
N SER A 50 -2.81 -24.54 -14.85
CA SER A 50 -1.62 -24.41 -15.70
C SER A 50 -0.70 -23.31 -15.16
N GLU A 51 0.51 -23.20 -15.72
CA GLU A 51 1.37 -22.05 -15.40
C GLU A 51 0.74 -20.75 -15.89
N ASP A 52 0.18 -20.73 -17.11
CA ASP A 52 -0.58 -19.58 -17.65
C ASP A 52 -1.74 -19.17 -16.72
N GLY A 53 -2.46 -20.14 -16.14
CA GLY A 53 -3.52 -19.85 -15.17
C GLY A 53 -3.01 -19.31 -13.84
N ARG A 54 -1.80 -19.70 -13.43
CA ARG A 54 -1.12 -19.15 -12.26
C ARG A 54 -0.67 -17.71 -12.52
N GLU A 55 -0.11 -17.43 -13.69
CA GLU A 55 0.28 -16.09 -14.14
C GLU A 55 -0.94 -15.18 -14.24
N ALA A 56 -2.02 -15.65 -14.86
CA ALA A 56 -3.28 -14.89 -14.97
C ALA A 56 -3.90 -14.56 -13.60
N ALA A 57 -3.74 -15.42 -12.60
CA ALA A 57 -4.12 -15.09 -11.21
C ALA A 57 -3.23 -13.99 -10.61
N GLY A 58 -1.95 -13.96 -10.95
CA GLY A 58 -1.05 -12.85 -10.62
C GLY A 58 -1.49 -11.53 -11.28
N ASP A 59 -1.83 -11.58 -12.56
CA ASP A 59 -2.30 -10.41 -13.33
C ASP A 59 -3.64 -9.87 -12.80
N GLU A 60 -4.56 -10.75 -12.38
CA GLU A 60 -5.80 -10.34 -11.72
C GLU A 60 -5.50 -9.60 -10.41
N TRP A 61 -4.57 -10.11 -9.59
CA TRP A 61 -4.15 -9.43 -8.37
C TRP A 61 -3.52 -8.06 -8.64
N ASP A 62 -2.59 -7.96 -9.61
CA ASP A 62 -1.98 -6.68 -9.95
C ASP A 62 -3.05 -5.67 -10.38
N ARG A 63 -3.85 -6.03 -11.38
CA ARG A 63 -4.84 -5.15 -11.99
C ARG A 63 -5.98 -4.77 -11.05
N GLU A 64 -6.52 -5.72 -10.28
CA GLU A 64 -7.77 -5.53 -9.52
C GLU A 64 -7.55 -5.20 -8.05
N HIS A 65 -6.35 -5.42 -7.51
CA HIS A 65 -6.04 -5.14 -6.11
C HIS A 65 -4.89 -4.15 -5.95
N LEU A 66 -3.72 -4.44 -6.55
CA LEU A 66 -2.54 -3.61 -6.36
C LEU A 66 -2.65 -2.22 -7.02
N GLN A 67 -3.02 -2.16 -8.31
CA GLN A 67 -3.13 -0.89 -9.05
C GLN A 67 -4.15 0.09 -8.43
N PRO A 68 -5.31 -0.35 -7.91
CA PRO A 68 -6.20 0.50 -7.12
C PRO A 68 -5.55 1.10 -5.87
N LEU A 69 -4.76 0.33 -5.11
CA LEU A 69 -4.05 0.83 -3.92
C LEU A 69 -3.02 1.89 -4.29
N ILE A 70 -2.21 1.64 -5.32
CA ILE A 70 -1.24 2.61 -5.86
C ILE A 70 -1.96 3.89 -6.31
N SER A 71 -3.08 3.74 -7.02
CA SER A 71 -3.88 4.87 -7.51
C SER A 71 -4.47 5.69 -6.36
N GLU A 72 -4.92 5.04 -5.28
CA GLU A 72 -5.36 5.75 -4.09
C GLU A 72 -4.21 6.49 -3.40
N ALA A 73 -3.04 5.85 -3.27
CA ALA A 73 -1.85 6.49 -2.69
C ALA A 73 -1.44 7.74 -3.49
N LYS A 74 -1.48 7.67 -4.82
CA LYS A 74 -1.29 8.82 -5.74
C LYS A 74 -2.28 9.95 -5.48
N ARG A 75 -3.55 9.65 -5.24
CA ARG A 75 -4.58 10.68 -4.94
C ARG A 75 -4.51 11.21 -3.51
N ALA A 76 -3.87 10.50 -2.59
CA ALA A 76 -3.87 10.84 -1.17
C ALA A 76 -2.94 12.00 -0.78
N TRP A 77 -2.10 12.51 -1.70
CA TRP A 77 -1.14 13.59 -1.41
C TRP A 77 -1.79 14.87 -0.88
N HIS A 78 -2.87 15.34 -1.50
CA HIS A 78 -3.58 16.54 -1.01
C HIS A 78 -4.19 16.32 0.37
N ARG A 79 -4.89 15.19 0.57
CA ARG A 79 -5.46 14.83 1.89
C ARG A 79 -4.38 14.70 2.96
N TRP A 80 -3.19 14.22 2.62
CA TRP A 80 -2.06 14.16 3.53
C TRP A 80 -1.56 15.56 3.91
N ALA A 81 -1.37 16.45 2.93
CA ALA A 81 -0.93 17.82 3.18
C ALA A 81 -1.89 18.57 4.13
N ASP A 82 -3.20 18.45 3.91
CA ASP A 82 -4.22 19.07 4.76
C ASP A 82 -4.15 18.56 6.21
N ARG A 83 -4.04 17.23 6.39
CA ARG A 83 -3.91 16.62 7.73
C ARG A 83 -2.62 17.05 8.43
N THR A 84 -1.51 17.10 7.70
CA THR A 84 -0.22 17.55 8.21
C THR A 84 -0.28 19.00 8.68
N GLY A 85 -0.90 19.88 7.89
CA GLY A 85 -1.14 21.27 8.29
C GLY A 85 -1.96 21.38 9.59
N GLY A 86 -3.05 20.62 9.69
CA GLY A 86 -3.84 20.53 10.91
C GLY A 86 -3.06 20.00 12.12
N ALA A 87 -2.21 18.99 11.92
CA ALA A 87 -1.37 18.44 12.98
C ALA A 87 -0.30 19.43 13.46
N LEU A 88 0.31 20.21 12.56
CA LEU A 88 1.23 21.30 12.92
C LEU A 88 0.54 22.39 13.73
N GLN A 89 -0.68 22.77 13.34
CA GLN A 89 -1.48 23.71 14.12
C GLN A 89 -1.81 23.17 15.52
N ASN A 90 -2.11 21.87 15.63
CA ASN A 90 -2.31 21.20 16.91
C ASN A 90 -1.03 21.22 17.77
N VAL A 91 0.14 20.97 17.20
CA VAL A 91 1.42 21.08 17.91
C VAL A 91 1.60 22.48 18.50
N ALA A 92 1.33 23.54 17.73
CA ALA A 92 1.41 24.91 18.23
C ALA A 92 0.48 25.16 19.44
N ASN A 93 -0.75 24.63 19.38
CA ASN A 93 -1.70 24.70 20.49
C ASN A 93 -1.18 23.94 21.73
N LEU A 94 -0.68 22.71 21.54
CA LEU A 94 -0.14 21.90 22.63
C LEU A 94 1.06 22.57 23.31
N VAL A 95 1.94 23.23 22.55
CA VAL A 95 3.08 23.98 23.10
C VAL A 95 2.60 25.20 23.90
N ARG A 96 1.65 25.97 23.36
CA ARG A 96 1.02 27.11 24.07
C ARG A 96 0.43 26.65 25.41
N ASP A 97 -0.23 25.50 25.41
CA ASP A 97 -0.91 24.94 26.58
C ASP A 97 0.06 24.11 27.47
N ARG A 98 1.39 24.19 27.21
CA ARG A 98 2.48 23.54 27.94
C ARG A 98 2.42 22.01 27.98
N GLN A 99 1.73 21.39 27.02
CA GLN A 99 1.60 19.94 26.86
C GLN A 99 2.74 19.34 26.03
N PHE A 100 3.99 19.56 26.46
CA PHE A 100 5.19 19.25 25.66
C PHE A 100 5.34 17.77 25.30
N GLY A 101 5.00 16.86 26.22
CA GLY A 101 5.06 15.42 25.95
C GLY A 101 4.07 14.97 24.86
N HIS A 102 2.94 15.66 24.71
CA HIS A 102 2.00 15.39 23.61
C HIS A 102 2.51 16.02 22.32
N ALA A 103 2.95 17.29 22.38
CA ALA A 103 3.52 17.98 21.24
C ALA A 103 4.69 17.18 20.61
N SER A 104 5.59 16.66 21.43
CA SER A 104 6.72 15.83 21.00
C SER A 104 6.29 14.54 20.31
N ARG A 105 5.26 13.84 20.82
CA ARG A 105 4.73 12.62 20.17
C ARG A 105 4.10 12.91 18.81
N VAL A 106 3.35 14.02 18.68
CA VAL A 106 2.77 14.42 17.39
C VAL A 106 3.88 14.77 16.40
N LEU A 107 4.89 15.54 16.82
CA LEU A 107 6.05 15.86 15.98
C LEU A 107 6.82 14.60 15.55
N GLY A 108 7.07 13.66 16.46
CA GLY A 108 7.73 12.40 16.12
C GLY A 108 6.99 11.62 15.04
N ARG A 109 5.66 11.53 15.14
CA ARG A 109 4.82 10.93 14.09
C ARG A 109 4.94 11.67 12.76
N LEU A 110 4.88 13.00 12.78
CA LEU A 110 5.00 13.82 11.56
C LEU A 110 6.36 13.65 10.87
N ILE A 111 7.44 13.51 11.63
CA ILE A 111 8.79 13.24 11.09
C ILE A 111 8.78 11.92 10.32
N THR A 112 8.28 10.83 10.91
CA THR A 112 8.19 9.53 10.23
C THR A 112 7.32 9.58 8.97
N GLU A 113 6.20 10.32 9.02
CA GLU A 113 5.34 10.52 7.84
C GLU A 113 6.08 11.30 6.73
N LEU A 114 6.84 12.33 7.08
CA LEU A 114 7.65 13.12 6.13
C LEU A 114 8.78 12.29 5.52
N GLU A 115 9.51 11.52 6.32
CA GLU A 115 10.56 10.60 5.84
C GLU A 115 10.01 9.59 4.84
N THR A 116 8.82 9.06 5.10
CA THR A 116 8.12 8.16 4.17
C THR A 116 7.79 8.87 2.86
N ARG A 117 7.28 10.11 2.92
CA ARG A 117 6.98 10.89 1.71
C ARG A 117 8.24 11.31 0.94
N GLN A 118 9.33 11.59 1.64
CA GLN A 118 10.62 11.87 1.01
C GLN A 118 11.08 10.65 0.18
N ARG A 119 11.06 9.45 0.75
CA ARG A 119 11.42 8.21 0.02
C ARG A 119 10.57 8.00 -1.24
N VAL A 120 9.27 8.29 -1.15
CA VAL A 120 8.37 8.22 -2.32
C VAL A 120 8.81 9.21 -3.40
N VAL A 121 9.06 10.48 -3.04
CA VAL A 121 9.49 11.52 -3.99
C VAL A 121 10.85 11.20 -4.61
N GLU A 122 11.81 10.71 -3.83
CA GLU A 122 13.12 10.25 -4.32
C GLU A 122 12.94 9.10 -5.31
N GLY A 123 12.11 8.10 -4.99
CA GLY A 123 11.79 6.99 -5.90
C GLY A 123 11.17 7.45 -7.22
N LEU A 124 10.28 8.43 -7.19
CA LEU A 124 9.69 9.05 -8.38
C LEU A 124 10.73 9.83 -9.21
N ALA A 125 11.61 10.58 -8.54
CA ALA A 125 12.67 11.35 -9.20
C ALA A 125 13.70 10.46 -9.90
N ASP A 126 13.96 9.27 -9.36
CA ASP A 126 14.84 8.26 -9.96
C ASP A 126 14.21 7.52 -11.16
N GLY A 127 12.97 7.85 -11.55
CA GLY A 127 12.29 7.23 -12.67
C GLY A 127 11.70 5.84 -12.36
N ARG A 128 11.52 5.47 -11.09
CA ARG A 128 10.87 4.20 -10.70
C ARG A 128 9.34 4.23 -10.85
N ASP A 129 8.82 5.11 -11.68
CA ASP A 129 7.39 5.24 -11.97
C ASP A 129 6.95 4.29 -13.12
N GLU A 130 7.91 3.60 -13.77
CA GLU A 130 7.73 2.61 -14.85
C GLU A 130 7.88 1.16 -14.36
#